data_AF-A0A259KS62-F1
#
_entry.id   AF-A0A259KS62-F1
#
_cell.length_a   1.000
_cell.length_b   1.000
_cell.length_c   1.000
_cell.angle_alpha   90.00
_cell.angle_beta   90.00
_cell.angle_gamma   90.00
#
_symmetry.space_group_name_H-M   'P 1'
#
loop_
_entity.id
_entity.type
_entity.pdbx_description
1 polymer ?
#
loop_
_entity_poly.entity_id
_entity_poly.type
_entity_poly.pdbx_seq_one_letter_code
_entity_poly.pdbx_strand_id
1 'polypeptide(L)'
;ALSSEALVMGAKAGIDPTVMVNVINVGSGRNTATLQKFPQSILPGTFDYGFSTGLMNKDVQLFMQEAKAMGLSLEACDVVAKLWAEAVRKLGFESDFTKIVTLIEDEAGVKVRSAS
;
A
#
# COMPACT_ATOMS: atom_id res chain seq x y z
N ALA A 1 -1.18 -1.48 1.03
CA ALA A 1 -2.36 -2.28 0.66
C ALA A 1 -3.64 -1.50 0.97
N LEU A 2 -4.26 -1.62 2.15
CA LEU A 2 -5.59 -1.03 2.40
C LEU A 2 -5.66 0.50 2.25
N SER A 3 -4.70 1.27 2.78
CA SER A 3 -4.66 2.72 2.53
C SER A 3 -4.55 3.05 1.03
N SER A 4 -3.90 2.20 0.24
CA SER A 4 -3.81 2.36 -1.22
C SER A 4 -5.16 2.16 -1.90
N GLU A 5 -5.94 1.15 -1.49
CA GLU A 5 -7.31 0.94 -1.99
C GLU A 5 -8.20 2.13 -1.69
N ALA A 6 -8.17 2.62 -0.45
CA ALA A 6 -8.96 3.79 -0.04
C ALA A 6 -8.61 5.04 -0.88
N LEU A 7 -7.32 5.30 -1.08
CA LEU A 7 -6.83 6.46 -1.84
C LEU A 7 -7.15 6.33 -3.34
N VAL A 8 -6.98 5.15 -3.93
CA VAL A 8 -7.34 4.92 -5.35
C VAL A 8 -8.85 5.05 -5.56
N MET A 9 -9.67 4.53 -4.65
CA MET A 9 -11.14 4.64 -4.74
C MET A 9 -11.58 6.10 -4.74
N GLY A 10 -11.09 6.91 -3.79
CA GLY A 10 -11.47 8.33 -3.74
C GLY A 10 -10.88 9.14 -4.91
N ALA A 11 -9.66 8.84 -5.35
CA ALA A 11 -9.09 9.43 -6.57
C ALA A 11 -9.96 9.10 -7.80
N LYS A 12 -10.44 7.85 -7.92
CA LYS A 12 -11.37 7.44 -8.99
C LYS A 12 -12.71 8.18 -8.91
N ALA A 13 -13.15 8.55 -7.71
CA ALA A 13 -14.32 9.39 -7.48
C ALA A 13 -14.06 10.90 -7.73
N GLY A 14 -12.85 11.28 -8.15
CA GLY A 14 -12.49 12.67 -8.45
C GLY A 14 -12.06 13.50 -7.23
N ILE A 15 -11.76 12.87 -6.10
CA ILE A 15 -11.27 13.54 -4.90
C ILE A 15 -9.75 13.69 -4.99
N ASP A 16 -9.24 14.88 -4.69
CA ASP A 16 -7.81 15.14 -4.66
C ASP A 16 -7.09 14.23 -3.61
N PRO A 17 -6.11 13.42 -4.03
CA PRO A 17 -5.40 12.52 -3.12
C PRO A 17 -4.69 13.19 -1.95
N THR A 18 -4.16 14.39 -2.13
CA THR A 18 -3.49 15.15 -1.06
C THR A 18 -4.51 15.57 0.01
N VAL A 19 -5.68 16.06 -0.42
CA VAL A 19 -6.79 16.38 0.48
C VAL A 19 -7.25 15.13 1.23
N MET A 20 -7.38 13.98 0.54
CA MET A 20 -7.75 12.72 1.19
C MET A 20 -6.77 12.32 2.29
N VAL A 21 -5.46 12.37 2.02
CA VAL A 21 -4.42 12.05 3.02
C VAL A 21 -4.53 12.99 4.23
N ASN A 22 -4.72 14.30 3.99
CA ASN A 22 -4.87 15.28 5.06
C ASN A 22 -6.10 14.99 5.94
N VAL A 23 -7.25 14.66 5.33
CA VAL A 23 -8.48 14.31 6.05
C VAL A 23 -8.31 13.01 6.84
N ILE A 24 -7.69 11.98 6.27
CA ILE A 24 -7.44 10.72 6.99
C ILE A 24 -6.53 10.95 8.19
N ASN A 25 -5.53 11.82 8.07
CA ASN A 25 -4.56 12.10 9.13
C ASN A 25 -5.13 12.93 10.29
N VAL A 26 -6.27 13.61 10.13
CA VAL A 26 -7.00 14.24 11.25
C VAL A 26 -8.01 13.29 11.91
N GLY A 27 -8.25 12.12 11.32
CA GLY A 27 -9.17 11.09 11.84
C GLY A 27 -8.48 9.85 12.40
N SER A 28 -9.29 8.85 12.75
CA SER A 28 -8.82 7.56 13.29
C SER A 28 -8.14 6.66 12.25
N GLY A 29 -8.31 6.92 10.96
CA GLY A 29 -7.67 6.17 9.87
C GLY A 29 -6.17 6.43 9.71
N ARG A 30 -5.62 7.41 10.45
CA ARG A 30 -4.20 7.78 10.43
C ARG A 30 -3.30 6.57 10.73
N ASN A 31 -2.30 6.36 9.88
CA ASN A 31 -1.27 5.36 10.08
C ASN A 31 0.07 5.78 9.45
N THR A 32 1.11 4.96 9.60
CA THR A 32 2.44 5.29 9.04
C THR A 32 2.44 5.44 7.52
N ALA A 33 1.55 4.76 6.79
CA ALA A 33 1.45 4.97 5.35
C ALA A 33 0.95 6.37 5.03
N THR A 34 -0.16 6.80 5.64
CA THR A 34 -0.76 8.11 5.37
C THR A 34 0.07 9.28 5.91
N LEU A 35 0.86 9.05 6.97
CA LEU A 35 1.75 10.07 7.52
C LEU A 35 3.08 10.21 6.79
N GLN A 36 3.63 9.12 6.23
CA GLN A 36 4.99 9.10 5.70
C GLN A 36 5.01 8.66 4.23
N LYS A 37 4.59 7.42 3.95
CA LYS A 37 4.75 6.80 2.62
C LYS A 37 3.98 7.54 1.53
N PHE A 38 2.76 7.99 1.83
CA PHE A 38 1.97 8.75 0.88
C PHE A 38 2.57 10.12 0.58
N PRO A 39 2.77 11.01 1.57
CA PRO A 39 3.34 12.33 1.31
C PRO A 39 4.74 12.31 0.70
N GLN A 40 5.60 11.37 1.13
CA GLN A 40 7.02 11.40 0.79
C GLN A 40 7.36 10.68 -0.51
N SER A 41 6.56 9.67 -0.92
CA SER A 41 6.97 8.79 -2.03
C SER A 41 5.87 8.43 -3.02
N ILE A 42 4.62 8.25 -2.57
CA ILE A 42 3.50 7.88 -3.46
C ILE A 42 2.91 9.10 -4.16
N LEU A 43 2.54 10.15 -3.40
CA LEU A 43 1.92 11.35 -3.97
C LEU A 43 2.86 12.09 -4.94
N PRO A 44 4.18 12.22 -4.66
CA PRO A 44 5.14 12.72 -5.64
C PRO A 44 5.38 11.77 -6.82
N GLY A 45 5.06 10.48 -6.67
CA GLY A 45 5.30 9.44 -7.67
C GLY A 45 6.77 9.01 -7.80
N THR A 46 7.61 9.32 -6.81
CA THR A 46 9.05 9.00 -6.82
C THR A 46 9.31 7.53 -6.51
N PHE A 47 8.49 6.91 -5.65
CA PHE A 47 8.59 5.49 -5.28
C PHE A 47 10.01 5.05 -4.85
N ASP A 48 10.61 5.86 -3.98
CA ASP A 48 11.99 5.84 -3.52
C ASP A 48 12.10 5.84 -1.98
N TYR A 49 11.07 5.34 -1.28
CA TYR A 49 11.04 5.32 0.19
C TYR A 49 12.20 4.51 0.81
N GLY A 50 12.71 3.51 0.09
CA GLY A 50 13.93 2.80 0.43
C GLY A 50 13.72 1.42 1.02
N PHE A 51 12.62 0.73 0.70
CA PHE A 51 12.41 -0.65 1.13
C PHE A 51 11.86 -1.56 0.02
N SER A 52 12.53 -2.70 -0.18
CA SER A 52 12.18 -3.65 -1.24
C SER A 52 10.82 -4.32 -1.00
N THR A 53 10.01 -4.42 -2.06
CA THR A 53 8.76 -5.18 -2.11
C THR A 53 9.00 -6.65 -1.76
N GLY A 54 10.13 -7.22 -2.19
CA GLY A 54 10.56 -8.57 -1.86
C GLY A 54 10.78 -8.78 -0.36
N LEU A 55 11.47 -7.85 0.30
CA LEU A 55 11.69 -7.89 1.75
C LEU A 55 10.37 -7.69 2.51
N MET A 56 9.50 -6.78 2.08
CA MET A 56 8.17 -6.61 2.68
C MET A 56 7.32 -7.89 2.57
N ASN A 57 7.29 -8.52 1.40
CA ASN A 57 6.59 -9.79 1.25
C ASN A 57 7.19 -10.89 2.15
N LYS A 58 8.52 -10.97 2.24
CA LYS A 58 9.20 -11.93 3.14
C LYS A 58 8.73 -11.76 4.59
N ASP A 59 8.71 -10.54 5.11
CA ASP A 59 8.30 -10.26 6.49
C ASP A 59 6.82 -10.65 6.74
N VAL A 60 5.94 -10.37 5.78
CA VAL A 60 4.52 -10.76 5.85
C VAL A 60 4.37 -12.29 5.82
N GLN A 61 5.11 -12.99 4.96
CA GLN A 61 5.06 -14.46 4.92
C GLN A 61 5.57 -15.10 6.21
N LEU A 62 6.63 -14.54 6.82
CA LEU A 62 7.13 -14.99 8.12
C LEU A 62 6.08 -14.79 9.23
N PHE A 63 5.41 -13.64 9.26
CA PHE A 63 4.30 -13.40 10.18
C PHE A 63 3.18 -14.45 10.03
N MET A 64 2.79 -14.77 8.79
CA MET A 64 1.74 -15.76 8.52
C MET A 64 2.15 -17.19 8.93
N GLN A 65 3.42 -17.55 8.72
CA GLN A 65 3.95 -18.84 9.16
C GLN A 65 3.90 -18.98 10.69
N GLU A 66 4.26 -17.91 11.40
CA GLU A 66 4.23 -17.89 12.86
C GLU A 66 2.79 -17.96 13.39
N ALA A 67 1.87 -17.17 12.83
CA ALA A 67 0.45 -17.23 13.19
C ALA A 67 -0.11 -18.65 13.02
N LYS A 68 0.25 -19.32 11.91
CA LYS A 68 -0.13 -20.72 11.66
C LYS A 68 0.48 -21.68 12.68
N ALA A 69 1.75 -21.50 13.06
CA ALA A 69 2.41 -22.31 14.07
C ALA A 69 1.73 -22.17 15.46
N MET A 70 1.18 -21.00 15.76
CA MET A 70 0.37 -20.74 16.96
C MET A 70 -1.08 -21.25 16.85
N GLY A 71 -1.49 -21.80 15.71
CA GLY A 71 -2.87 -22.24 15.48
C GLY A 71 -3.87 -21.09 15.28
N LEU A 72 -3.40 -19.89 14.96
CA LEU A 72 -4.26 -18.73 14.69
C LEU A 72 -4.67 -18.69 13.21
N SER A 73 -5.94 -18.32 12.97
CA SER A 73 -6.46 -18.02 11.65
C SER A 73 -6.76 -16.52 11.57
N LEU A 74 -6.07 -15.82 10.66
CA LEU A 74 -6.08 -14.36 10.56
C LEU A 74 -6.51 -13.93 9.16
N GLU A 75 -7.81 -13.95 8.89
CA GLU A 75 -8.39 -13.76 7.55
C GLU A 75 -7.96 -12.46 6.86
N ALA A 76 -7.94 -11.34 7.59
CA ALA A 76 -7.49 -10.07 7.04
C ALA A 76 -6.01 -10.11 6.64
N CYS A 77 -5.18 -10.82 7.40
CA CYS A 77 -3.77 -10.99 7.12
C CYS A 77 -3.54 -11.91 5.91
N ASP A 78 -4.38 -12.92 5.70
CA ASP A 78 -4.32 -13.77 4.50
C ASP A 78 -4.54 -12.95 3.23
N VAL A 79 -5.50 -12.01 3.24
CA VAL A 79 -5.73 -11.11 2.11
C VAL A 79 -4.51 -10.23 1.86
N VAL A 80 -3.96 -9.62 2.92
CA VAL A 80 -2.76 -8.77 2.81
C VAL A 80 -1.55 -9.56 2.31
N ALA A 81 -1.37 -10.80 2.74
CA ALA A 81 -0.30 -11.68 2.29
C ALA A 81 -0.41 -12.01 0.79
N LYS A 82 -1.62 -12.24 0.28
CA LYS A 82 -1.87 -12.44 -1.15
C LYS A 82 -1.50 -11.20 -1.97
N LEU A 83 -1.86 -10.00 -1.48
CA LEU A 83 -1.54 -8.74 -2.14
C LEU A 83 -0.02 -8.49 -2.23
N TRP A 84 0.74 -8.78 -1.17
CA TRP A 84 2.20 -8.64 -1.21
C TRP A 84 2.88 -9.69 -2.09
N ALA A 85 2.37 -10.92 -2.10
CA ALA A 85 2.87 -11.96 -3.00
C ALA A 85 2.63 -11.57 -4.47
N GLU A 86 1.48 -10.96 -4.77
CA GLU A 86 1.19 -10.40 -6.08
C GLU A 86 2.08 -9.21 -6.44
N ALA A 87 2.32 -8.31 -5.49
CA ALA A 87 3.22 -7.18 -5.69
C ALA A 87 4.63 -7.63 -6.09
N VAL A 88 5.19 -8.66 -5.44
CA VAL A 88 6.48 -9.22 -5.86
C VAL A 88 6.42 -9.77 -7.29
N ARG A 89 5.37 -10.50 -7.65
CA ARG A 89 5.21 -11.07 -9.01
C ARG A 89 5.12 -9.99 -10.09
N LYS A 90 4.34 -8.93 -9.85
CA LYS A 90 4.06 -7.89 -10.84
C LYS A 90 5.13 -6.79 -10.89
N LEU A 91 5.73 -6.43 -9.76
CA LEU A 91 6.65 -5.29 -9.64
C LEU A 91 8.12 -5.70 -9.55
N GLY A 92 8.39 -6.97 -9.24
CA GLY A 92 9.74 -7.49 -9.03
C GLY A 92 10.25 -7.27 -7.59
N PHE A 93 11.20 -8.11 -7.18
CA PHE A 93 11.72 -8.15 -5.82
C PHE A 93 12.35 -6.81 -5.39
N GLU A 94 13.18 -6.22 -6.24
CA GLU A 94 13.94 -4.98 -5.95
C GLU A 94 13.11 -3.69 -6.07
N SER A 95 11.83 -3.78 -6.46
CA SER A 95 10.97 -2.61 -6.51
C SER A 95 10.74 -2.03 -5.12
N ASP A 96 10.50 -0.72 -5.01
CA ASP A 96 10.11 -0.13 -3.73
C ASP A 96 8.67 -0.53 -3.36
N PHE A 97 8.47 -0.97 -2.11
CA PHE A 97 7.19 -1.45 -1.59
C PHE A 97 6.06 -0.42 -1.67
N THR A 98 6.37 0.88 -1.77
CA THR A 98 5.35 1.92 -1.99
C THR A 98 4.68 1.81 -3.36
N LYS A 99 5.31 1.14 -4.34
CA LYS A 99 4.73 0.82 -5.64
C LYS A 99 3.52 -0.12 -5.56
N ILE A 100 3.22 -0.73 -4.41
CA ILE A 100 2.01 -1.55 -4.26
C ILE A 100 0.72 -0.80 -4.66
N VAL A 101 0.68 0.53 -4.50
CA VAL A 101 -0.44 1.35 -4.95
C VAL A 101 -0.68 1.26 -6.46
N THR A 102 0.38 1.08 -7.27
CA THR A 102 0.27 1.12 -8.73
C THR A 102 -0.52 -0.06 -9.28
N LEU A 103 -0.52 -1.19 -8.57
CA LEU A 103 -1.32 -2.36 -8.95
C LEU A 103 -2.80 -2.03 -9.05
N ILE A 104 -3.31 -1.23 -8.11
CA ILE A 104 -4.71 -0.82 -8.05
C ILE A 104 -4.93 0.39 -8.97
N GLU A 105 -3.97 1.30 -9.08
CA GLU A 105 -4.02 2.42 -10.03
C GLU A 105 -4.17 1.96 -11.48
N ASP A 106 -3.44 0.91 -11.87
CA ASP A 106 -3.45 0.38 -13.23
C ASP A 106 -4.80 -0.26 -13.56
N GLU A 107 -5.40 -0.99 -12.61
CA GLU A 107 -6.74 -1.56 -12.75
C GLU A 107 -7.84 -0.49 -12.74
N ALA A 108 -7.70 0.54 -11.90
CA ALA A 108 -8.68 1.62 -11.78
C ALA A 108 -8.55 2.69 -12.89
N GLY A 109 -7.44 2.72 -13.63
CA GLY A 109 -7.15 3.75 -14.63
C GLY A 109 -7.06 5.15 -14.04
N VAL A 110 -6.57 5.29 -12.79
CA VAL A 110 -6.37 6.58 -12.11
C VAL A 110 -5.06 6.55 -11.34
N LYS A 111 -4.39 7.69 -11.20
CA LYS A 111 -3.14 7.82 -10.44
C LYS A 111 -3.37 8.61 -9.15
N VAL A 112 -2.80 8.14 -8.05
CA VAL A 112 -2.82 8.78 -6.73
C VAL A 112 -1.60 9.69 -6.64
N ARG A 113 -1.69 10.88 -7.25
CA ARG A 113 -0.61 11.87 -7.28
C ARG A 113 -1.08 13.21 -6.74
N SER A 114 -0.15 14.02 -6.24
CA SER A 114 -0.43 15.43 -5.99
C SER A 114 -0.81 16.13 -7.29
N ALA A 115 -1.78 17.05 -7.22
CA ALA A 115 -2.01 18.00 -8.30
C ALA A 115 -0.71 18.78 -8.58
N SER A 116 -0.42 19.01 -9.87
CA SER A 116 0.69 19.85 -10.33
C SER A 116 0.40 21.33 -10.09
#